data_AF-A0A101ME25-F1
#
_entry.id   AF-A0A101ME25-F1
#
_cell.length_a   1.000
_cell.length_b   1.000
_cell.length_c   1.000
_cell.angle_alpha   90.00
_cell.angle_beta   90.00
_cell.angle_gamma   90.00
#
_symmetry.space_group_name_H-M   'P 1'
#
loop_
_entity.id
_entity.type
_entity.pdbx_description
1 polymer ?
#
loop_
_entity_poly.entity_id
_entity_poly.type
_entity_poly.pdbx_seq_one_letter_code
_entity_poly.pdbx_strand_id
1 'polypeptide(L)' 'MSLLAVNTVDRLDRPSAYYVSKNKRRRFNDREEDEPQQQEKPDEKLKNATTLYVGNLSFYTTEEQIHELFAK' A
#
# COMPACT_ATOMS: atom_id res chain seq x y z
N MET A 1 24.59 -3.60 25.51
CA MET A 1 24.52 -3.73 24.05
C MET A 1 23.14 -4.23 23.69
N SER A 2 22.28 -3.36 23.17
CA SER A 2 20.89 -3.70 22.87
C SER A 2 20.85 -4.56 21.61
N LEU A 3 20.31 -5.78 21.72
CA LEU A 3 19.91 -6.57 20.57
C LEU A 3 18.78 -5.80 19.89
N LEU A 4 19.09 -5.07 18.81
CA LEU A 4 18.07 -4.53 17.93
C LEU A 4 17.30 -5.72 17.37
N ALA A 5 16.10 -5.94 17.88
CA ALA A 5 15.17 -6.90 17.30
C ALA A 5 14.93 -6.46 15.86
N VAL A 6 15.63 -7.12 14.93
CA VAL A 6 15.37 -6.96 13.50
C VAL A 6 14.02 -7.63 13.25
N ASN A 7 12.96 -6.84 13.37
CA ASN A 7 11.65 -7.29 12.92
C ASN A 7 11.74 -7.51 11.41
N THR A 8 11.43 -8.73 10.97
CA THR A 8 11.34 -9.10 9.56
C THR A 8 10.19 -8.39 8.85
N VAL A 9 9.33 -7.72 9.62
CA VAL A 9 8.14 -7.01 9.15
C VAL A 9 8.32 -5.52 9.44
N ASP A 10 8.28 -4.72 8.38
CA ASP A 10 8.21 -3.27 8.49
C ASP A 10 6.96 -2.83 9.25
N ARG A 11 7.01 -1.66 9.90
CA ARG A 11 5.84 -1.13 10.61
C ARG A 11 4.68 -0.88 9.62
N LEU A 12 3.48 -1.31 10.02
CA LEU A 12 2.24 -1.23 9.24
C LEU A 12 1.48 0.10 9.41
N ASP A 13 2.05 1.03 10.17
CA ASP A 13 1.51 2.37 10.43
C ASP A 13 1.73 3.34 9.26
N ARG A 14 2.46 2.93 8.21
CA ARG A 14 2.76 3.71 7.01
C ARG A 14 2.12 3.11 5.76
N PRO A 15 1.79 3.92 4.75
CA PRO A 15 1.33 3.43 3.45
C PRO A 15 2.35 2.47 2.83
N SER A 16 1.87 1.46 2.11
CA SER A 16 2.73 0.50 1.43
C SER A 16 3.67 1.19 0.44
N ALA A 17 4.89 0.66 0.28
CA ALA A 17 5.85 1.19 -0.69
C ALA A 17 5.27 1.21 -2.12
N TYR A 18 4.39 0.26 -2.44
CA TYR A 18 3.62 0.23 -3.69
C TYR A 18 2.76 1.49 -3.85
N TYR A 19 1.97 1.85 -2.83
CA TYR A 19 1.10 3.03 -2.89
C TYR A 19 1.90 4.32 -3.12
N VAL A 20 3.02 4.49 -2.41
CA VAL A 20 3.91 5.65 -2.55
C VAL A 20 4.45 5.76 -3.99
N SER A 21 4.91 4.64 -4.56
CA SER A 21 5.44 4.61 -5.92
C SER A 21 4.37 4.90 -6.99
N LYS A 22 3.15 4.38 -6.81
CA LYS A 22 2.01 4.64 -7.70
C LYS A 22 1.59 6.10 -7.66
N ASN A 23 1.52 6.70 -6.47
CA ASN A 23 1.13 8.10 -6.33
C ASN A 23 2.16 9.06 -6.93
N LYS A 24 3.45 8.74 -6.84
CA LYS A 24 4.53 9.49 -7.51
C LYS A 24 4.38 9.50 -9.03
N ARG A 25 3.95 8.38 -9.62
CA ARG A 25 3.69 8.29 -11.08
C ARG A 25 2.47 9.12 -11.49
N ARG A 26 1.37 9.05 -10.73
CA ARG A 26 0.17 9.87 -11.00
C ARG A 26 0.49 11.35 -11.02
N ARG A 27 1.22 11.83 -10.01
CA ARG A 27 1.72 13.21 -9.93
C ARG A 27 2.56 13.66 -11.14
N PHE A 28 3.24 12.74 -11.82
CA PHE A 28 4.03 13.06 -13.01
C PHE A 28 3.16 13.14 -14.27
N ASN A 29 2.16 12.25 -14.39
CA ASN A 29 1.21 12.27 -15.51
C ASN A 29 0.19 13.41 -15.41
N ASP A 30 -0.22 13.80 -14.19
CA ASP A 30 -1.17 14.91 -13.96
C ASP A 30 -0.53 16.30 -14.08
N ARG A 31 0.74 16.41 -14.48
CA ARG A 31 1.44 17.70 -14.60
C ARG A 31 1.08 18.48 -15.87
N GLU A 32 0.20 17.95 -16.71
CA GLU A 32 -0.30 18.61 -17.93
C GLU A 32 -1.63 19.37 -17.73
N GLU A 33 -2.30 19.27 -16.57
CA GLU A 33 -3.52 20.04 -16.27
C GLU A 33 -3.35 20.89 -15.00
N ASP A 34 -3.26 22.22 -15.18
CA ASP A 34 -3.16 23.26 -14.15
C ASP A 34 -4.45 23.39 -13.31
N GLU A 35 -4.73 22.42 -12.44
CA GLU A 35 -5.74 22.56 -11.37
C GLU A 35 -5.09 22.24 -10.01
N PRO A 36 -5.26 23.10 -8.98
CA PRO A 36 -4.74 22.82 -7.64
C PRO A 36 -5.58 21.72 -7.00
N GLN A 37 -5.30 20.46 -7.37
CA GLN A 37 -5.88 19.31 -6.70
C GLN A 37 -5.51 19.39 -5.21
N GLN A 38 -6.53 19.67 -4.41
CA GLN A 38 -6.50 19.64 -2.96
C GLN A 38 -5.78 18.35 -2.56
N GLN A 39 -4.61 18.49 -1.93
CA GLN A 39 -3.77 17.35 -1.58
C GLN A 39 -4.44 16.60 -0.43
N GLU A 40 -5.43 15.78 -0.75
CA GLU A 40 -6.00 14.83 0.19
C GLU A 40 -4.84 14.03 0.79
N LYS A 41 -4.79 13.99 2.12
CA LYS A 41 -3.72 13.27 2.80
C LYS A 41 -3.83 11.81 2.34
N PRO A 42 -2.72 11.19 1.93
CA PRO A 42 -2.74 9.81 1.43
C PRO A 42 -3.42 8.85 2.43
N ASP A 43 -3.31 9.15 3.72
CA ASP A 43 -3.92 8.39 4.81
C ASP A 43 -5.45 8.51 4.81
N GLU A 44 -6.04 9.64 4.41
CA GLU A 44 -7.50 9.81 4.37
C GLU A 44 -8.14 8.94 3.28
N LYS A 45 -7.46 8.82 2.13
CA LYS A 45 -7.90 7.92 1.05
C LYS A 45 -7.74 6.45 1.42
N LEU A 46 -6.66 6.10 2.12
CA LEU A 46 -6.39 4.74 2.57
C LEU A 46 -7.34 4.29 3.69
N LYS A 47 -7.79 5.22 4.56
CA LYS A 47 -8.75 4.93 5.64
C LYS A 47 -10.07 4.37 5.13
N ASN A 48 -10.52 4.80 3.95
CA ASN A 48 -11.81 4.39 3.36
C ASN A 48 -11.64 3.33 2.26
N ALA A 49 -10.43 2.83 2.03
CA ALA A 49 -10.17 1.87 0.96
C ALA A 49 -10.68 0.47 1.33
N THR A 50 -11.39 -0.17 0.42
CA THR A 50 -11.87 -1.55 0.56
C THR A 50 -11.01 -2.56 -0.21
N THR A 51 -9.86 -2.11 -0.75
CA THR A 51 -8.98 -2.93 -1.60
C THR A 51 -7.56 -2.88 -1.07
N LEU A 52 -6.96 -4.05 -0.87
CA LEU A 52 -5.59 -4.20 -0.36
C LEU A 52 -4.67 -4.82 -1.41
N TYR A 53 -3.44 -4.32 -1.51
CA TYR A 53 -2.39 -4.94 -2.30
C TYR A 53 -1.59 -5.90 -1.41
N VAL A 54 -1.61 -7.19 -1.76
CA VAL A 54 -0.82 -8.23 -1.10
C VAL A 54 0.33 -8.63 -2.03
N GLY A 55 1.56 -8.49 -1.55
CA GLY A 55 2.78 -8.90 -2.27
C GLY A 55 3.55 -9.97 -1.49
N ASN A 56 4.67 -10.42 -2.07
CA ASN A 56 5.52 -11.44 -1.47
C ASN A 56 4.79 -12.77 -1.16
N LEU A 57 3.80 -13.11 -1.97
CA LEU A 57 3.12 -14.41 -1.89
C LEU A 57 4.02 -15.49 -2.47
N SER A 58 3.93 -16.70 -1.91
CA SER A 58 4.57 -17.88 -2.51
C SER A 58 4.02 -18.11 -3.91
N PHE A 59 4.87 -18.54 -4.84
CA PHE A 59 4.46 -18.83 -6.22
C PHE A 59 3.35 -19.88 -6.31
N TYR A 60 3.25 -20.76 -5.32
CA TYR A 60 2.25 -21.83 -5.26
C TYR A 60 0.92 -21.38 -4.63
N THR A 61 0.79 -20.10 -4.26
CA THR A 61 -0.43 -19.58 -3.63
C THR A 61 -1.53 -19.46 -4.66
N THR A 62 -2.72 -20.01 -4.37
CA THR A 62 -3.88 -19.90 -5.27
C THR A 62 -4.85 -18.81 -4.81
N GLU A 63 -5.76 -18.42 -5.69
CA GLU A 63 -6.77 -17.40 -5.38
C GLU A 63 -7.69 -17.86 -4.25
N GLU A 64 -8.08 -19.14 -4.26
CA GLU A 64 -8.97 -19.73 -3.26
C GLU A 64 -8.39 -19.62 -1.85
N GLN A 65 -7.09 -19.87 -1.69
CA GLN A 65 -6.40 -19.74 -0.41
C GLN A 65 -6.42 -18.29 0.11
N ILE A 66 -6.31 -17.30 -0.78
CA ILE A 66 -6.42 -15.89 -0.42
C ILE A 66 -7.86 -15.55 -0.04
N HIS A 67 -8.86 -16.01 -0.81
CA HIS A 67 -10.27 -15.80 -0.48
C HIS A 67 -10.62 -16.41 0.88
N GLU A 68 -10.22 -17.65 1.16
CA GLU A 68 -10.46 -18.30 2.46
C GLU A 68 -9.87 -17.50 3.63
N LEU A 69 -8.68 -16.92 3.44
CA LEU A 69 -8.01 -16.12 4.47
C LEU A 69 -8.75 -14.82 4.78
N PHE A 70 -9.30 -14.15 3.75
CA PHE A 70 -9.97 -12.84 3.86
C PHE A 70 -11.51 -12.92 3.91
N ALA A 71 -12.10 -14.11 3.90
CA ALA A 71 -13.56 -14.30 3.96
C ALA A 71 -14.16 -14.13 5.37
N LYS A 72 -13.33 -13.91 6.40
CA LYS A 72 -13.75 -13.63 7.78
C LYS A 72 -13.96 -12.14 8.02
#